data_AF-A0A2M7S106-F1
#
_entry.id   AF-A0A2M7S106-F1
#
_cell.length_a   1.000
_cell.length_b   1.000
_cell.length_c   1.000
_cell.angle_alpha   90.00
_cell.angle_beta   90.00
_cell.angle_gamma   90.00
#
_symmetry.space_group_name_H-M   'P 1'
#
loop_
_entity.id
_entity.type
_entity.pdbx_description
1 polymer ?
#
loop_
_entity_poly.entity_id
_entity_poly.type
_entity_poly.pdbx_seq_one_letter_code
_entity_poly.pdbx_strand_id
1 'polypeptide(L)' 'MHNKVGIFDGTGLVTGSYNWTNNAEYYSYENAIFTDKKDIIGKYVKEFEKVWKEH' A
#
# COMPACT_ATOMS: atom_id res chain seq x y z
N MET A 1 -12.18 -4.70 -3.30
CA MET A 1 -10.81 -4.32 -2.92
C MET A 1 -10.69 -2.79 -3.01
N HIS A 2 -10.43 -2.07 -1.91
CA HIS A 2 -10.30 -0.58 -1.87
C HIS A 2 -9.00 -0.10 -1.19
N ASN A 3 -8.05 -1.00 -0.94
CA ASN A 3 -6.77 -0.67 -0.32
C ASN A 3 -5.79 -0.14 -1.38
N LYS A 4 -5.01 0.89 -1.03
CA LYS A 4 -3.92 1.42 -1.86
C LYS A 4 -2.64 1.14 -1.10
N VAL A 5 -1.89 0.14 -1.56
CA VAL A 5 -0.73 -0.41 -0.86
C VAL A 5 0.36 -0.72 -1.87
N GLY A 6 1.59 -0.35 -1.56
CA GLY A 6 2.79 -0.82 -2.25
C GLY A 6 3.78 -1.43 -1.26
N ILE A 7 4.26 -2.64 -1.54
CA ILE A 7 5.29 -3.33 -0.75
C ILE A 7 6.55 -3.43 -1.61
N PHE A 8 7.67 -2.92 -1.11
CA PHE A 8 8.95 -2.87 -1.83
C PHE A 8 9.91 -3.89 -1.22
N ASP A 9 10.16 -4.98 -1.95
CA ASP A 9 11.08 -6.08 -1.57
C ASP A 9 10.87 -6.67 -0.16
N GLY A 10 9.67 -6.50 0.41
CA GLY A 10 9.37 -6.86 1.80
C GLY A 10 10.10 -6.03 2.86
N THR A 11 10.73 -4.91 2.47
CA THR A 11 11.50 -4.03 3.36
C THR A 11 10.94 -2.62 3.47
N GLY A 12 10.12 -2.19 2.50
CA GLY A 12 9.40 -0.93 2.54
C GLY A 12 7.90 -1.12 2.31
N LEU A 13 7.10 -0.24 2.91
CA LEU A 13 5.66 -0.15 2.71
C LEU A 13 5.26 1.29 2.44
N VAL A 14 4.42 1.49 1.42
CA VAL A 14 3.58 2.68 1.26
C VAL A 14 2.11 2.31 1.38
N THR A 15 1.34 3.08 2.14
CA THR A 15 -0.11 2.91 2.29
C THR A 15 -0.79 4.25 2.57
N GLY A 16 -2.08 4.37 2.30
CA GLY A 16 -2.84 5.58 2.56
C GLY A 16 -4.09 5.70 1.70
N SER A 17 -4.55 6.93 1.52
CA SER A 17 -5.67 7.24 0.62
C SER A 17 -5.22 7.38 -0.84
N TYR A 18 -3.94 7.71 -1.05
CA TYR A 18 -3.36 8.07 -2.35
C TYR A 18 -3.49 6.96 -3.40
N ASN A 19 -4.21 7.25 -4.48
CA ASN A 19 -4.26 6.43 -5.69
C ASN A 19 -3.12 6.81 -6.63
N TRP A 20 -2.45 5.85 -7.28
CA TRP A 20 -1.40 6.14 -8.27
C TRP A 20 -1.99 6.63 -9.61
N THR A 21 -2.51 7.85 -9.60
CA THR A 21 -3.19 8.49 -10.74
C THR A 21 -2.89 9.98 -10.76
N ASN A 22 -2.92 10.59 -11.95
CA ASN A 22 -2.75 12.04 -12.10
C ASN A 22 -3.80 12.83 -11.30
N ASN A 23 -5.02 12.31 -11.13
CA ASN A 23 -6.03 13.02 -10.36
C ASN A 23 -5.68 13.13 -8.88
N ALA A 24 -5.22 12.03 -8.29
CA ALA A 24 -4.77 12.01 -6.91
C ALA A 24 -3.55 12.91 -6.68
N GLU A 25 -2.64 12.97 -7.66
CA GLU A 25 -1.46 13.84 -7.62
C GLU A 25 -1.80 15.33 -7.67
N TYR A 26 -2.68 15.74 -8.58
CA TYR A 26 -2.87 17.16 -8.90
C TYR A 26 -4.15 17.78 -8.34
N TYR A 27 -5.17 16.97 -8.04
CA TYR A 27 -6.53 17.48 -7.78
C TYR A 27 -7.19 16.95 -6.50
N SER A 28 -6.54 16.06 -5.75
CA SER A 28 -7.06 15.56 -4.48
C SER A 28 -6.12 15.86 -3.32
N TYR A 29 -6.68 16.03 -2.13
CA TYR A 29 -5.90 15.99 -0.89
C TYR A 29 -5.82 14.55 -0.40
N GLU A 30 -4.65 13.94 -0.61
CA GLU A 30 -4.39 12.55 -0.30
C GLU A 30 -3.26 12.42 0.72
N ASN A 31 -3.18 11.27 1.40
CA ASN A 31 -2.05 10.92 2.24
C ASN A 31 -1.34 9.66 1.74
N ALA A 32 -0.02 9.64 1.90
CA ALA A 32 0.82 8.47 1.74
C ALA A 32 1.74 8.34 2.96
N ILE A 33 1.70 7.18 3.60
CA ILE A 33 2.54 6.84 4.75
C ILE A 33 3.59 5.86 4.28
N PHE A 34 4.85 6.21 4.50
CA PHE A 34 6.00 5.37 4.21
C PHE A 34 6.56 4.82 5.51
N THR A 35 6.87 3.53 5.55
CA THR A 35 7.43 2.87 6.73
C THR A 35 8.29 1.67 6.36
N ASP A 36 9.32 1.41 7.15
CA ASP A 36 10.22 0.26 7.10
C ASP A 36 10.01 -0.71 8.28
N LYS A 37 8.97 -0.48 9.09
CA LYS A 37 8.65 -1.30 10.26
C LYS A 37 8.24 -2.72 9.85
N LYS A 38 9.15 -3.66 10.02
CA LYS A 38 9.02 -5.07 9.61
C LYS A 38 7.76 -5.76 10.14
N ASP A 39 7.34 -5.46 11.36
CA ASP A 39 6.14 -6.04 11.97
C ASP A 39 4.84 -5.58 11.27
N ILE A 40 4.81 -4.34 10.80
CA ILE A 40 3.69 -3.79 10.02
C ILE A 40 3.75 -4.35 8.60
N ILE A 41 4.91 -4.32 7.95
CA ILE A 41 5.10 -4.84 6.58
C ILE A 41 4.67 -6.30 6.49
N GLY A 42 5.08 -7.13 7.46
CA GLY A 42 4.71 -8.55 7.48
C GLY A 42 3.21 -8.80 7.55
N LYS A 43 2.40 -7.89 8.13
CA LYS A 43 0.94 -7.98 8.12
C LYS A 43 0.36 -7.68 6.74
N TYR A 44 0.86 -6.63 6.08
CA TYR A 44 0.44 -6.27 4.72
C TYR A 44 0.84 -7.32 3.68
N VAL A 45 2.03 -7.91 3.79
CA VAL A 45 2.46 -9.03 2.93
C VAL A 45 1.50 -10.21 3.05
N LYS A 46 1.12 -10.61 4.27
CA LYS A 46 0.17 -11.72 4.47
C LYS A 46 -1.19 -11.46 3.85
N GLU A 47 -1.72 -10.23 3.98
CA GLU A 47 -3.00 -9.86 3.37
C GLU A 47 -2.90 -9.83 1.85
N PHE A 48 -1.80 -9.28 1.30
CA PHE A 48 -1.55 -9.29 -0.14
C PHE A 48 -1.53 -10.71 -0.70
N GLU A 49 -0.75 -11.62 -0.08
CA GLU A 49 -0.65 -13.02 -0.48
C GLU A 49 -2.00 -13.75 -0.42
N LYS A 50 -2.83 -13.43 0.57
CA LYS A 50 -4.19 -13.99 0.68
C LYS A 50 -5.05 -13.57 -0.51
N VAL A 51 -5.14 -12.26 -0.76
CA VAL A 51 -5.95 -11.71 -1.87
C VAL A 51 -5.42 -12.19 -3.23
N TRP A 52 -4.10 -12.31 -3.39
CA TRP A 52 -3.48 -12.79 -4.61
C TRP A 52 -3.83 -14.23 -4.93
N LYS A 53 -3.97 -15.10 -3.93
CA LYS A 53 -4.34 -16.51 -4.10
C LYS A 53 -5.83 -16.74 -4.35
N GLU A 54 -6.67 -15.74 -4.04
CA GLU A 54 -8.12 -15.77 -4.31
C GLU A 54 -8.45 -15.43 -5.78
N HIS A 55 -7.44 -15.10 -6.58
CA HIS A 55 -7.52 -14.75 -8.00
C HIS A 55 -6.54 -15.57 -8.85
#